data_AF-H3SE43-F1
#
_entry.id   AF-H3SE43-F1
#
_cell.length_a   1.000
_cell.length_b   1.000
_cell.length_c   1.000
_cell.angle_alpha   90.00
_cell.angle_beta   90.00
_cell.angle_gamma   90.00
#
_symmetry.space_group_name_H-M   'P 1'
#
loop_
_entity.id
_entity.type
_entity.pdbx_description
1 polymer ?
#
loop_
_entity_poly.entity_id
_entity_poly.type
_entity_poly.pdbx_seq_one_letter_code
_entity_poly.pdbx_strand_id
1 'polypeptide(L)' 'MVCVQELQKLIQLTGTLAKAEAVTNGTYIVYRTAAGQIVREYPHGEIVPINELRFPQEGSPSITEADFCRE' A
#
# COMPACT_ATOMS: atom_id res chain seq x y z
N MET A 1 7.91 12.73 22.38
CA MET A 1 8.38 11.33 22.50
C MET A 1 7.21 10.45 22.10
N VAL A 2 7.24 9.84 20.92
CA VAL A 2 6.11 9.01 20.46
C VAL A 2 6.21 7.67 21.19
N CYS A 3 5.15 7.31 21.91
CA CYS A 3 5.09 6.02 22.59
C CYS A 3 4.79 4.91 21.57
N VAL A 4 5.36 3.72 21.74
CA VAL A 4 5.16 2.57 20.84
C VAL A 4 3.67 2.26 20.60
N GLN A 5 2.83 2.50 21.61
CA GLN A 5 1.37 2.33 21.52
C GLN A 5 0.70 3.33 20.58
N GLU A 6 1.18 4.57 20.51
CA GLU A 6 0.66 5.60 19.60
C GLU A 6 1.07 5.29 18.16
N LEU A 7 2.31 4.84 17.96
CA LEU A 7 2.81 4.41 16.65
C LEU A 7 1.98 3.23 16.10
N GLN A 8 1.64 2.26 16.95
CA GLN A 8 0.79 1.13 16.55
C GLN A 8 -0.60 1.59 16.08
N LYS A 9 -1.22 2.55 16.79
CA LYS A 9 -2.50 3.13 16.38
C LYS A 9 -2.40 3.83 15.03
N LEU A 10 -1.36 4.62 14.82
CA LEU A 10 -1.13 5.31 13.55
C LEU A 10 -0.97 4.32 12.38
N ILE A 11 -0.16 3.26 12.57
CA ILE A 11 0.02 2.21 11.56
C ILE A 11 -1.31 1.56 11.19
N GLN A 12 -2.16 1.24 12.18
CA GLN A 12 -3.48 0.65 11.94
C GLN A 12 -4.41 1.61 11.18
N LEU A 13 -4.43 2.89 11.55
CA LEU A 13 -5.25 3.90 10.89
C LEU A 13 -4.84 4.11 9.43
N THR A 14 -3.53 4.24 9.16
CA THR A 14 -3.00 4.38 7.80
C THR A 14 -3.28 3.13 6.96
N GLY A 15 -3.15 1.92 7.54
CA GLY A 15 -3.50 0.68 6.83
C GLY A 15 -5.00 0.58 6.49
N THR A 16 -5.86 1.04 7.40
CA THR A 16 -7.31 1.07 7.17
C THR A 16 -7.68 2.04 6.06
N LEU A 17 -7.06 3.22 6.04
CA LEU A 17 -7.25 4.22 4.98
C LEU A 17 -6.78 3.69 3.63
N ALA A 18 -5.57 3.11 3.56
CA ALA A 18 -5.04 2.52 2.33
C ALA A 18 -5.96 1.42 1.76
N LYS A 19 -6.56 0.60 2.63
CA LYS A 19 -7.54 -0.41 2.22
C LYS A 19 -8.80 0.23 1.64
N ALA A 20 -9.33 1.28 2.27
CA ALA A 20 -10.51 1.99 1.79
C ALA A 20 -10.25 2.68 0.43
N GLU A 21 -9.08 3.28 0.26
CA GLU A 21 -8.65 3.90 -1.01
C GLU A 21 -8.50 2.85 -2.11
N ALA A 22 -7.90 1.70 -1.83
CA ALA A 22 -7.77 0.62 -2.79
C ALA A 22 -9.14 0.09 -3.25
N VAL A 23 -10.11 -0.05 -2.32
CA VAL A 23 -11.48 -0.44 -2.65
C VAL A 23 -12.15 0.60 -3.54
N THR A 24 -12.01 1.89 -3.22
CA THR A 24 -12.64 2.98 -3.98
C THR A 24 -12.07 3.08 -5.39
N ASN A 25 -10.75 2.91 -5.53
CA ASN A 25 -10.04 3.00 -6.80
C ASN A 25 -10.06 1.68 -7.60
N GLY A 26 -10.58 0.59 -7.02
CA GLY A 26 -10.53 -0.73 -7.65
C GLY A 26 -9.12 -1.29 -7.82
N THR A 27 -8.18 -0.89 -6.95
CA THR A 27 -6.77 -1.29 -6.97
C THR A 27 -6.44 -2.22 -5.80
N TYR A 28 -5.17 -2.52 -5.56
CA TYR A 28 -4.72 -3.42 -4.48
C TYR A 28 -3.83 -2.69 -3.48
N ILE A 29 -3.78 -3.20 -2.24
CA ILE A 29 -2.79 -2.79 -1.23
C ILE A 29 -1.61 -3.76 -1.26
N VAL A 30 -0.40 -3.27 -0.96
CA VAL A 30 0.80 -4.10 -0.80
C VAL A 30 1.29 -4.00 0.65
N TYR A 31 1.49 -5.13 1.31
CA TYR A 31 2.02 -5.16 2.67
C TYR A 31 2.92 -6.38 2.90
N ARG A 32 3.72 -6.30 3.98
CA ARG A 32 4.53 -7.41 4.45
C ARG A 32 3.75 -8.23 5.49
N THR A 33 3.64 -9.52 5.27
CA THR A 33 3.01 -10.45 6.22
C THR A 33 3.91 -10.64 7.45
N ALA A 34 3.35 -11.21 8.53
CA ALA A 34 4.11 -11.57 9.73
C ALA A 34 5.24 -12.57 9.44
N ALA A 35 5.11 -13.37 8.37
CA ALA A 35 6.14 -14.29 7.88
C ALA A 35 7.24 -13.59 7.05
N GLY A 36 7.17 -12.27 6.88
CA GLY A 36 8.13 -11.48 6.10
C GLY A 36 7.89 -11.47 4.59
N GLN A 37 6.85 -12.15 4.10
CA GLN A 37 6.52 -12.20 2.67
C GLN A 37 5.78 -10.93 2.24
N ILE A 38 6.10 -10.39 1.06
CA ILE A 38 5.35 -9.27 0.48
C ILE A 38 4.17 -9.84 -0.32
N VAL A 39 2.98 -9.33 -0.05
CA VAL A 39 1.74 -9.74 -0.72
C VAL A 39 0.99 -8.51 -1.24
N ARG A 40 0.20 -8.70 -2.29
CA ARG A 40 -0.83 -7.76 -2.72
C ARG A 40 -2.21 -8.31 -2.37
N GLU A 41 -3.05 -7.51 -1.74
CA GLU A 41 -4.44 -7.83 -1.41
C GLU A 41 -5.36 -6.96 -2.24
N TYR A 42 -6.26 -7.58 -2.99
CA TYR A 42 -7.24 -6.92 -3.83
C TYR A 42 -8.56 -6.67 -3.07
N PRO A 43 -9.45 -5.79 -3.57
CA PRO A 43 -10.69 -5.40 -2.87
C PRO A 43 -11.66 -6.55 -2.64
N HIS A 44 -11.62 -7.56 -3.52
CA HIS A 44 -12.40 -8.81 -3.40
C HIS A 44 -11.82 -9.80 -2.39
N GLY A 45 -10.69 -9.49 -1.76
CA GLY A 45 -10.04 -10.31 -0.75
C GLY A 45 -9.05 -11.33 -1.30
N GLU A 46 -8.73 -11.30 -2.60
CA GLU A 46 -7.66 -12.13 -3.15
C GLU A 46 -6.30 -11.61 -2.68
N ILE A 47 -5.49 -12.50 -2.10
CA ILE A 47 -4.13 -12.21 -1.64
C ILE A 47 -3.16 -12.97 -2.53
N VAL A 48 -2.30 -12.24 -3.24
CA VAL A 48 -1.31 -12.81 -4.16
C VAL A 48 0.10 -12.50 -3.65
N PRO A 49 0.97 -13.50 -3.46
CA PRO A 49 2.35 -13.25 -3.10
C PRO A 49 3.12 -12.59 -4.23
N ILE A 50 3.94 -11.59 -3.89
CA ILE A 50 4.86 -10.94 -4.81
C ILE A 50 6.19 -11.71 -4.75
N ASN A 51 6.25 -12.86 -5.43
CA ASN A 51 7.53 -13.50 -5.72
C ASN A 51 8.19 -12.74 -6.86
N GLU A 52 9.34 -12.11 -6.60
CA GLU A 52 10.30 -11.54 -7.56
C GLU A 52 9.76 -11.30 -8.99
N LEU A 53 8.95 -10.27 -9.07
CA LEU A 53 8.75 -9.33 -10.18
C LEU A 53 9.49 -9.63 -11.49
N ARG A 54 8.74 -10.08 -12.50
CA ARG A 54 8.70 -9.31 -13.76
C ARG A 54 7.50 -8.38 -13.69
N PHE A 55 7.75 -7.10 -13.45
CA PHE A 55 6.76 -6.08 -13.77
C PHE A 55 6.75 -5.92 -15.31
N PRO A 56 5.62 -6.09 -16.01
CA PRO A 56 5.43 -5.36 -17.25
C PRO A 56 5.37 -3.87 -16.88
N GLN A 57 6.29 -3.07 -17.42
CA GLN A 57 6.26 -1.62 -17.27
C GLN A 57 5.12 -1.06 -18.12
N GLU A 58 3.91 -1.06 -17.59
CA GLU A 58 2.78 -0.38 -18.17
C GLU A 58 2.38 0.76 -17.23
N GLY A 59 2.98 1.93 -17.47
CA GLY A 59 2.36 3.23 -17.22
C GLY A 59 1.98 3.60 -15.78
N SER A 60 2.83 3.35 -14.77
CA SER A 60 2.71 4.14 -13.54
C SER A 60 3.08 5.60 -13.88
N PRO A 61 2.20 6.60 -13.70
CA PRO A 61 2.64 7.98 -13.78
C PRO A 61 3.70 8.16 -12.70
N SER A 62 4.92 8.47 -13.11
CA SER A 62 5.98 8.91 -12.22
C SER A 62 5.53 10.23 -11.62
N ILE A 63 4.82 10.17 -10.50
CA ILE A 63 4.59 11.33 -9.64
C ILE A 63 5.99 11.69 -9.14
N THR A 64 6.57 12.69 -9.76
CA THR A 64 7.87 13.22 -9.31
C THR A 64 7.59 14.21 -8.19
N GLU A 65 8.55 14.47 -7.29
CA GLU A 65 8.39 15.45 -6.20
C GLU A 65 7.91 16.84 -6.71
N ALA A 66 8.07 17.13 -8.00
CA ALA A 66 7.58 18.33 -8.66
C ALA A 66 6.05 18.41 -8.82
N ASP A 67 5.33 17.28 -8.80
CA ASP A 67 3.87 17.24 -8.96
C ASP A 67 3.12 17.57 -7.65
N PHE A 68 3.79 17.46 -6.50
CA PHE A 68 3.21 17.78 -5.19
C PHE A 68 3.25 19.30 -4.85
N CYS A 69 4.04 20.08 -5.59
CA CYS A 69 4.28 21.51 -5.29
C CYS A 69 3.55 22.49 -6.21
N ARG A 70 2.48 22.07 -6.91
CA ARG A 70 1.68 23.00 -7.72
C ARG A 70 0.26 23.19 -7.15
N GLU A 71 0.18 24.26 -6.36
CA GLU A 71 -0.97 25.12 -6.00
C GLU A 71 -2.16 24.55 -5.21
#